data_AF-A0A0L7TAD1-F1
#
_entry.id   AF-A0A0L7TAD1-F1
#
_cell.length_a   1.000
_cell.length_b   1.000
_cell.length_c   1.000
_cell.angle_alpha   90.00
_cell.angle_beta   90.00
_cell.angle_gamma   90.00
#
_symmetry.space_group_name_H-M   'P 1'
#
loop_
_entity.id
_entity.type
_entity.pdbx_description
1 polymer ?
#
loop_
_entity_poly.entity_id
_entity_poly.type
_entity_poly.pdbx_seq_one_letter_code
_entity_poly.pdbx_strand_id
1 'polypeptide(L)' 'MHSNLRVAITPGEPAGIGPDLTVQLAQRDWPVELVVCASPALLLERAAMLGLPLELREYQPGETAQ' A
#
# COMPACT_ATOMS: atom_id res chain seq x y z
N MET A 1 24.22 -3.15 -0.17
CA MET A 1 23.25 -3.73 0.76
C MET A 1 21.91 -3.08 0.45
N HIS A 2 21.11 -3.69 -0.42
CA HIS A 2 19.75 -3.19 -0.64
C HIS A 2 18.94 -3.58 0.59
N SER A 3 18.40 -2.59 1.28
CA SER A 3 17.75 -2.76 2.57
C SER A 3 16.47 -3.56 2.39
N ASN A 4 16.46 -4.80 2.88
CA ASN A 4 15.31 -5.73 2.86
C ASN A 4 14.25 -5.37 3.92
N LEU A 5 14.03 -4.08 4.16
CA LEU A 5 13.13 -3.62 5.22
C LEU A 5 11.71 -3.54 4.66
N ARG A 6 10.80 -4.20 5.37
CA ARG A 6 9.36 -4.15 5.13
C ARG A 6 8.69 -3.40 6.25
N VAL A 7 7.77 -2.51 5.91
CA VAL A 7 6.93 -1.80 6.88
C VAL A 7 5.49 -2.23 6.66
N ALA A 8 4.87 -2.78 7.69
CA ALA A 8 3.45 -3.08 7.66
C ALA A 8 2.64 -1.81 7.91
N ILE A 9 1.68 -1.52 7.04
CA ILE A 9 0.72 -0.42 7.17
C ILE A 9 -0.67 -1.02 7.37
N THR A 10 -1.35 -0.60 8.42
CA THR A 10 -2.78 -0.86 8.62
C THR A 10 -3.53 0.45 8.40
N PRO A 11 -4.29 0.60 7.29
CA PRO A 11 -5.01 1.85 6.98
C PRO A 11 -6.09 2.21 8.01
N GLY A 12 -6.42 1.34 8.96
CA GLY A 12 -7.39 1.60 10.01
C GLY A 12 -8.82 1.42 9.53
N GLU A 13 -9.71 2.33 9.95
CA GLU A 13 -11.15 2.27 9.66
C GLU A 13 -11.43 2.38 8.15
N PRO A 14 -12.09 1.38 7.51
CA PRO A 14 -12.39 1.37 6.08
C PRO A 14 -13.18 2.58 5.56
N ALA A 15 -14.10 3.12 6.37
CA ALA A 15 -14.89 4.29 6.02
C ALA A 15 -14.18 5.62 6.29
N GLY A 16 -13.03 5.58 7.00
CA GLY A 16 -12.22 6.74 7.29
C GLY A 16 -11.32 7.15 6.13
N ILE A 17 -10.43 8.12 6.37
CA ILE A 17 -9.49 8.62 5.35
C ILE A 17 -8.20 7.80 5.26
N GLY A 18 -8.00 6.81 6.13
CA GLY A 18 -6.77 6.04 6.16
C GLY A 18 -6.47 5.27 4.87
N PRO A 19 -7.46 4.64 4.20
CA PRO A 19 -7.29 4.10 2.85
C PRO A 19 -6.81 5.17 1.85
N ASP A 20 -7.41 6.36 1.86
CA ASP A 20 -7.09 7.46 0.95
C ASP A 20 -5.65 7.94 1.14
N LEU A 21 -5.24 8.09 2.40
CA LEU A 21 -3.87 8.44 2.76
C LEU A 21 -2.89 7.34 2.34
N THR A 22 -3.27 6.07 2.45
CA THR A 22 -2.46 4.94 2.00
C THR A 22 -2.27 4.94 0.49
N VAL A 23 -3.34 5.21 -0.28
CA VAL A 23 -3.27 5.36 -1.74
C VAL A 23 -2.37 6.53 -2.13
N GLN A 24 -2.48 7.67 -1.43
CA GLN A 24 -1.62 8.83 -1.67
C GLN A 24 -0.16 8.56 -1.31
N LEU A 25 0.11 7.78 -0.25
CA LEU A 25 1.45 7.34 0.12
C LEU A 25 2.07 6.45 -0.97
N ALA A 26 1.28 5.67 -1.71
CA ALA A 26 1.76 4.81 -2.80
C ALA A 26 2.20 5.60 -4.06
N GLN A 27 1.92 6.91 -4.15
CA GLN A 27 2.27 7.73 -5.32
C GLN A 27 3.73 8.21 -5.33
N ARG A 28 4.55 7.76 -4.39
CA ARG A 28 5.97 8.11 -4.29
C ARG A 28 6.80 6.86 -4.08
N ASP A 29 8.07 6.96 -4.45
CA ASP A 29 9.06 5.93 -4.16
C ASP A 29 9.40 5.91 -2.66
N TRP A 30 9.64 4.72 -2.13
CA TRP A 30 10.07 4.50 -0.75
C TRP A 30 11.34 3.63 -0.74
N PRO A 31 12.26 3.85 0.21
CA PRO A 31 13.45 3.02 0.37
C PRO A 31 13.15 1.67 1.06
N VAL A 32 11.88 1.30 1.21
CA VAL A 32 11.36 0.12 1.92
C VAL A 32 10.10 -0.38 1.22
N GLU A 33 9.81 -1.68 1.33
CA GLU A 33 8.56 -2.25 0.81
C GLU A 33 7.41 -1.92 1.78
N LEU A 34 6.34 -1.34 1.24
CA LEU A 34 5.12 -1.03 1.98
C LEU A 34 4.14 -2.20 1.90
N VAL A 35 4.04 -2.99 2.97
CA VAL A 35 3.09 -4.11 3.05
C VAL A 35 1.80 -3.61 3.69
N VAL A 36 0.78 -3.39 2.86
CA VAL A 36 -0.51 -2.89 3.34
C VAL A 36 -1.43 -4.05 3.73
N CYS A 37 -1.77 -4.13 5.02
CA CYS A 37 -2.76 -5.09 5.52
C CYS A 37 -4.15 -4.46 5.47
N ALA A 38 -4.84 -4.65 4.35
CA ALA A 38 -6.19 -4.15 4.10
C ALA A 38 -6.90 -4.96 3.02
N SER A 39 -8.18 -4.67 2.79
CA SER A 39 -8.90 -5.18 1.62
C SER A 39 -8.33 -4.58 0.33
N PRO A 40 -7.85 -5.40 -0.64
CA PRO A 40 -7.37 -4.90 -1.93
C PRO A 40 -8.46 -4.15 -2.71
N ALA A 41 -9.70 -4.66 -2.66
CA ALA A 41 -10.83 -4.06 -3.34
C ALA A 41 -11.11 -2.64 -2.84
N LEU A 42 -11.02 -2.42 -1.52
CA LEU A 42 -11.18 -1.09 -0.92
C LEU A 42 -10.11 -0.13 -1.46
N LEU A 43 -8.82 -0.52 -1.44
CA LEU A 43 -7.75 0.37 -1.89
C LEU A 43 -7.90 0.76 -3.38
N LEU A 44 -8.28 -0.21 -4.23
CA LEU A 44 -8.53 0.04 -5.65
C LEU A 44 -9.75 0.96 -5.87
N GLU A 45 -10.83 0.75 -5.13
CA GLU A 45 -12.01 1.62 -5.16
C GLU A 45 -11.65 3.06 -4.78
N ARG A 46 -10.93 3.24 -3.65
CA ARG A 46 -10.51 4.56 -3.18
C ARG A 46 -9.54 5.22 -4.15
N ALA A 47 -8.64 4.47 -4.77
CA ALA A 47 -7.77 4.99 -5.83
C ALA A 47 -8.56 5.48 -7.05
N ALA A 48 -9.57 4.71 -7.49
CA ALA A 48 -10.44 5.13 -8.58
C ALA A 48 -11.25 6.40 -8.23
N MET A 49 -11.79 6.50 -7.01
CA MET A 49 -12.49 7.69 -6.53
C MET A 49 -11.59 8.94 -6.49
N LEU A 50 -10.32 8.76 -6.14
CA LEU A 50 -9.33 9.84 -6.08
C LEU A 50 -8.71 10.16 -7.46
N GLY A 51 -8.96 9.33 -8.48
CA GLY A 51 -8.34 9.46 -9.79
C GLY A 51 -6.82 9.20 -9.77
N LEU A 52 -6.34 8.38 -8.83
CA LEU A 52 -4.94 8.03 -8.68
C LEU A 52 -4.65 6.63 -9.23
N PRO A 53 -3.55 6.42 -9.97
CA PRO A 53 -3.14 5.09 -10.36
C PRO A 53 -2.72 4.28 -9.13
N LEU A 54 -3.11 3.00 -9.09
CA LEU A 54 -2.68 2.07 -8.05
C LEU A 54 -2.51 0.68 -8.63
N GLU A 55 -1.32 0.11 -8.44
CA GLU A 55 -1.02 -1.30 -8.68
C GLU A 55 -0.82 -1.96 -7.32
N LEU A 56 -1.53 -3.05 -7.07
CA LEU A 56 -1.35 -3.87 -5.87
C LEU A 56 -0.56 -5.12 -6.25
N ARG A 57 0.49 -5.40 -5.47
CA ARG A 57 1.29 -6.62 -5.59
C ARG A 57 1.01 -7.51 -4.39
N GLU A 58 0.85 -8.80 -4.64
CA GLU A 58 0.66 -9.75 -3.54
C GLU A 58 1.94 -9.88 -2.72
N TYR A 59 1.79 -9.82 -1.39
CA TYR A 59 2.91 -9.96 -0.47
C TYR A 59 3.47 -11.38 -0.51
N GLN A 60 4.77 -11.50 -0.80
CA GLN A 60 5.51 -12.77 -0.83
C GLN A 60 6.54 -12.81 0.32
N PRO A 61 6.24 -13.48 1.46
CA PRO A 61 7.11 -13.48 2.63
C PRO A 61 8.48 -14.12 2.41
N GLY A 62 8.60 -15.00 1.39
CA GLY A 62 9.85 -15.69 1.03
C GLY A 62 10.71 -14.96 0.00
N GLU A 63 10.21 -13.86 -0.58
CA GLU A 63 10.93 -13.10 -1.60
C GLU A 63 11.69 -11.91 -0.99
N THR A 64 12.62 -11.34 -1.77
CA THR A 64 13.33 -10.10 -1.40
C THR A 64 12.36 -8.93 -1.44
N ALA A 65 12.53 -7.97 -0.52
CA ALA A 65 11.68 -6.77 -0.49
C ALA A 65 11.84 -5.99 -1.81
N GLN A 66 10.70 -5.55 -2.37
CA GLN A 66 10.62 -4.86 -3.66
C GLN A 66 10.65 -3.34 -3.53
#